data_AF-J2UCF1-F1
#
_entry.id   AF-J2UCF1-F1
#
_cell.length_a   1.000
_cell.length_b   1.000
_cell.length_c   1.000
_cell.angle_alpha   90.00
_cell.angle_beta   90.00
_cell.angle_gamma   90.00
#
_symmetry.space_group_name_H-M   'P 1'
#
loop_
_entity.id
_entity.type
_entity.pdbx_description
1 polymer ?
#
loop_
_entity_poly.entity_id
_entity_poly.type
_entity_poly.pdbx_seq_one_letter_code
_entity_poly.pdbx_strand_id
1 'polypeptide(L)'
;MRKKKPRESMPEELQLAIGLVWGHLNAYQHEQAYLLALGCLKVWPHETRLQLMAAYAAAEVLEPVDREQLLALRNAQNDAWIKLVLRRLDIHQDAASAGLPTA
;
A
#
# COMPACT_ATOMS: atom_id res chain seq x y z
N MET A 1 -2.46 -22.01 32.57
CA MET A 1 -2.35 -22.12 31.10
C MET A 1 -3.06 -20.93 30.46
N ARG A 2 -2.32 -19.99 29.87
CA ARG A 2 -2.89 -18.80 29.21
C ARG A 2 -3.54 -19.28 27.90
N LYS A 3 -4.87 -19.26 27.83
CA LYS A 3 -5.62 -19.60 26.61
C LYS A 3 -5.19 -18.61 25.51
N LYS A 4 -4.41 -19.08 24.52
CA LYS A 4 -4.13 -18.31 23.30
C LYS A 4 -5.48 -18.07 22.63
N LYS A 5 -5.89 -16.81 22.53
CA LYS A 5 -7.06 -16.39 21.75
C LYS A 5 -6.92 -17.02 20.36
N PRO A 6 -7.92 -17.76 19.86
CA PRO A 6 -7.88 -18.25 18.48
C PRO A 6 -7.72 -17.02 17.59
N ARG A 7 -6.66 -17.02 16.77
CA ARG A 7 -6.55 -16.06 15.66
C ARG A 7 -7.82 -16.26 14.84
N GLU A 8 -8.72 -15.28 14.85
CA GLU A 8 -9.77 -15.22 13.84
C GLU A 8 -9.08 -15.37 12.49
N SER A 9 -9.41 -16.45 11.78
CA SER A 9 -8.95 -16.66 10.42
C SER A 9 -9.39 -15.46 9.59
N MET A 10 -8.45 -14.88 8.85
CA MET A 10 -8.75 -13.83 7.89
C MET A 10 -9.88 -14.31 6.96
N PRO A 11 -10.94 -13.52 6.73
CA PRO A 11 -12.00 -13.89 5.80
C PRO A 11 -11.39 -14.25 4.44
N GLU A 12 -11.86 -15.33 3.83
CA GLU A 12 -11.31 -15.82 2.55
C GLU A 12 -11.34 -14.75 1.46
N GLU A 13 -12.41 -13.95 1.42
CA GLU A 13 -12.56 -12.81 0.51
C GLU A 13 -11.49 -11.74 0.73
N LEU A 14 -11.11 -11.45 1.97
CA LEU A 14 -10.06 -10.48 2.28
C LEU A 14 -8.69 -11.03 1.86
N GLN A 15 -8.44 -12.31 2.10
CA GLN A 15 -7.21 -12.95 1.63
C GLN A 15 -7.10 -12.92 0.11
N LEU A 16 -8.19 -13.19 -0.60
CA LEU A 16 -8.27 -13.11 -2.06
C LEU A 16 -8.03 -11.68 -2.55
N ALA A 17 -8.70 -10.67 -1.95
CA ALA A 17 -8.54 -9.27 -2.28
C ALA A 17 -7.08 -8.80 -2.14
N ILE A 18 -6.43 -9.12 -1.02
CA ILE A 18 -5.01 -8.83 -0.80
C ILE A 18 -4.15 -9.51 -1.87
N GLY A 19 -4.43 -10.78 -2.17
CA GLY A 19 -3.72 -11.55 -3.19
C GLY A 19 -3.83 -10.94 -4.59
N LEU A 20 -5.01 -10.48 -4.98
CA LEU A 20 -5.25 -9.85 -6.29
C LEU A 20 -4.55 -8.50 -6.42
N VAL A 21 -4.63 -7.64 -5.40
CA VAL A 21 -3.91 -6.37 -5.36
C VAL A 21 -2.40 -6.62 -5.49
N TRP A 22 -1.89 -7.58 -4.73
CA TRP A 22 -0.48 -7.98 -4.81
C TRP A 22 -0.11 -8.53 -6.19
N GLY A 23 -0.99 -9.29 -6.83
CA GLY A 23 -0.81 -9.79 -8.20
C GLY A 23 -0.62 -8.65 -9.20
N HIS A 24 -1.49 -7.63 -9.17
CA HIS A 24 -1.38 -6.46 -10.03
C HIS A 24 -0.07 -5.68 -9.79
N LEU A 25 0.34 -5.52 -8.53
CA LEU A 25 1.61 -4.87 -8.19
C LEU A 25 2.83 -5.61 -8.79
N ASN A 26 2.87 -6.93 -8.70
CA ASN A 26 3.97 -7.74 -9.28
C ASN A 26 3.95 -7.76 -10.82
N ALA A 27 2.78 -7.54 -11.42
CA ALA A 27 2.61 -7.41 -12.87
C ALA A 27 2.89 -5.99 -13.39
N TYR A 28 3.38 -5.07 -12.55
CA TYR A 28 3.59 -3.65 -12.87
C TYR A 28 2.31 -2.91 -13.30
N GLN A 29 1.14 -3.45 -12.95
CA GLN A 29 -0.17 -2.85 -13.22
C GLN A 29 -0.55 -1.92 -12.06
N HIS A 30 0.23 -0.86 -11.88
CA HIS A 30 0.13 0.01 -10.70
C HIS A 30 -1.20 0.77 -10.61
N GLU A 31 -1.74 1.24 -11.75
CA GLU A 31 -3.04 1.91 -11.80
C GLU A 31 -4.18 0.97 -11.37
N GLN A 32 -4.20 -0.26 -11.91
CA GLN A 32 -5.20 -1.26 -11.56
C GLN A 32 -5.06 -1.69 -10.10
N ALA A 33 -3.82 -1.86 -9.62
CA ALA A 33 -3.56 -2.16 -8.21
C ALA A 33 -4.07 -1.06 -7.29
N TYR A 34 -3.87 0.21 -7.65
CA TYR A 34 -4.32 1.36 -6.87
C TYR A 34 -5.85 1.41 -6.79
N LEU A 35 -6.54 1.36 -7.94
CA LEU A 35 -7.99 1.40 -8.00
C LEU A 35 -8.62 0.20 -7.27
N LEU A 36 -8.06 -0.99 -7.44
CA LEU A 36 -8.51 -2.19 -6.74
C LEU A 36 -8.33 -2.04 -5.22
N ALA A 37 -7.15 -1.59 -4.76
CA ALA A 37 -6.89 -1.40 -3.34
C ALA A 37 -7.83 -0.37 -2.70
N LEU A 38 -8.11 0.75 -3.38
CA LEU A 38 -9.11 1.72 -2.92
C LEU A 38 -10.51 1.11 -2.84
N GLY A 39 -10.89 0.29 -3.83
CA GLY A 39 -12.14 -0.47 -3.80
C GLY A 39 -12.22 -1.40 -2.59
N CYS A 40 -11.17 -2.16 -2.32
CA CYS A 40 -11.08 -3.05 -1.17
C CYS A 40 -11.14 -2.29 0.17
N LEU A 41 -10.54 -1.10 0.26
CA LEU A 41 -10.56 -0.26 1.46
C LEU A 41 -11.96 0.30 1.78
N LYS A 42 -12.89 0.36 0.82
CA LYS A 42 -14.30 0.68 1.12
C LYS A 42 -14.98 -0.43 1.92
N VAL A 43 -14.52 -1.67 1.78
CA VAL A 43 -15.06 -2.84 2.49
C VAL A 43 -14.27 -3.09 3.78
N TRP A 44 -12.95 -2.95 3.75
CA TRP A 44 -12.05 -3.17 4.88
C TRP A 44 -11.17 -1.94 5.15
N PRO A 45 -11.73 -0.85 5.70
CA PRO A 45 -11.04 0.45 5.81
C PRO A 45 -9.82 0.45 6.73
N HIS A 46 -9.74 -0.51 7.65
CA HIS A 46 -8.67 -0.60 8.65
C HIS A 46 -7.64 -1.70 8.34
N GLU A 47 -7.73 -2.37 7.19
CA GLU A 47 -6.75 -3.39 6.82
C GLU A 47 -5.44 -2.74 6.38
N THR A 48 -4.45 -2.81 7.26
CA THR A 48 -3.13 -2.18 7.07
C THR A 48 -2.44 -2.65 5.78
N ARG A 49 -2.59 -3.91 5.37
CA ARG A 49 -1.95 -4.38 4.13
C ARG A 49 -2.50 -3.67 2.90
N LEU A 50 -3.82 -3.51 2.82
CA LEU A 50 -4.46 -2.81 1.72
C LEU A 50 -4.10 -1.32 1.72
N GLN A 51 -4.01 -0.70 2.90
CA GLN A 51 -3.55 0.70 3.02
C GLN A 51 -2.12 0.88 2.50
N LEU A 52 -1.21 -0.04 2.86
CA LEU A 52 0.19 0.00 2.40
C LEU A 52 0.33 -0.30 0.90
N MET A 53 -0.46 -1.23 0.37
CA MET A 53 -0.49 -1.53 -1.05
C MET A 53 -1.05 -0.36 -1.87
N ALA A 54 -2.11 0.29 -1.37
CA ALA A 54 -2.67 1.50 -1.99
C ALA A 54 -1.65 2.64 -2.00
N ALA A 55 -0.95 2.89 -0.88
CA ALA A 55 0.08 3.93 -0.80
C ALA A 55 1.27 3.66 -1.74
N TYR A 56 1.69 2.40 -1.87
CA TYR A 56 2.74 2.03 -2.83
C TYR A 56 2.27 2.23 -4.27
N ALA A 57 1.08 1.73 -4.62
CA ALA A 57 0.54 1.87 -5.96
C ALA A 57 0.36 3.35 -6.34
N ALA A 58 -0.18 4.17 -5.42
CA ALA A 58 -0.33 5.60 -5.59
C ALA A 58 1.00 6.30 -5.89
N ALA A 59 2.06 5.97 -5.15
CA ALA A 59 3.38 6.53 -5.39
C ALA A 59 3.90 6.23 -6.81
N GLU A 60 3.67 5.02 -7.34
CA GLU A 60 4.11 4.64 -8.68
C GLU A 60 3.28 5.30 -9.80
N VAL A 61 2.03 5.70 -9.53
CA VAL A 61 1.16 6.38 -10.51
C VAL A 61 1.06 7.89 -10.29
N LEU A 62 1.92 8.46 -9.44
CA LEU A 62 1.95 9.91 -9.11
C LEU A 62 0.65 10.44 -8.48
N GLU A 63 -0.13 9.56 -7.85
CA GLU A 63 -1.28 9.96 -7.04
C GLU A 63 -0.83 10.44 -5.65
N PRO A 64 -1.58 11.35 -5.00
CA PRO A 64 -1.23 11.87 -3.69
C PRO A 64 -1.17 10.76 -2.63
N VAL A 65 -0.10 10.77 -1.83
CA VAL A 65 0.05 9.91 -0.65
C VAL A 65 0.18 10.77 0.59
N ASP A 66 -0.72 10.58 1.56
CA ASP A 66 -0.62 11.20 2.87
C ASP A 66 0.53 10.56 3.67
N ARG A 67 1.62 11.32 3.81
CA ARG A 67 2.83 10.88 4.52
C ARG A 67 2.59 10.69 6.02
N GLU A 68 1.76 11.53 6.64
CA GLU A 68 1.47 11.43 8.08
C GLU A 68 0.66 10.17 8.37
N GLN A 69 -0.37 9.92 7.56
CA GLN A 69 -1.17 8.70 7.66
C GLN A 69 -0.31 7.45 7.43
N LEU A 70 0.56 7.45 6.41
CA LEU A 70 1.46 6.34 6.13
C LEU A 70 2.42 6.05 7.31
N LEU A 71 2.98 7.10 7.91
CA LEU A 71 3.87 6.98 9.07
C LEU A 71 3.14 6.47 10.31
N ALA A 72 1.87 6.83 10.50
CA ALA A 72 1.04 6.34 11.59
C ALA A 72 0.81 4.81 11.54
N LEU A 73 0.90 4.20 10.34
CA LEU A 73 0.79 2.75 10.17
C LEU A 73 2.08 1.98 10.52
N ARG A 74 3.17 2.68 10.84
CA ARG A 74 4.49 2.08 11.04
C ARG A 74 4.53 1.16 12.25
N ASN A 75 5.03 -0.04 12.03
CA ASN A 75 5.40 -1.01 13.04
C ASN A 75 6.62 -1.82 12.58
N ALA A 76 7.14 -2.67 13.46
CA ALA A 76 8.34 -3.46 13.18
C ALA A 76 8.22 -4.39 11.95
N GLN A 77 7.01 -4.77 11.54
CA GLN A 77 6.77 -5.71 10.43
C GLN A 77 6.68 -5.00 9.07
N ASN A 78 6.25 -3.73 9.04
CA ASN A 78 6.01 -2.98 7.81
C ASN A 78 6.95 -1.78 7.61
N ASP A 79 7.89 -1.54 8.52
CA ASP A 79 8.84 -0.41 8.44
C ASP A 79 9.61 -0.38 7.11
N ALA A 80 10.08 -1.54 6.64
CA ALA A 80 10.78 -1.65 5.36
C ALA A 80 9.90 -1.22 4.17
N TRP A 81 8.61 -1.56 4.21
CA TRP A 81 7.65 -1.18 3.17
C TRP A 81 7.37 0.32 3.19
N ILE A 82 7.16 0.89 4.37
CA ILE A 82 6.93 2.34 4.51
C ILE A 82 8.14 3.12 4.01
N LYS A 83 9.36 2.67 4.33
CA LYS A 83 10.59 3.28 3.80
C LYS A 83 10.67 3.19 2.29
N LEU A 84 10.24 2.07 1.69
CA LEU A 84 10.16 1.92 0.24
C LEU A 84 9.21 2.95 -0.38
N VAL A 85 7.99 3.07 0.15
CA VAL A 85 6.99 4.03 -0.35
C VAL A 85 7.51 5.47 -0.24
N LEU A 86 8.03 5.86 0.93
CA LEU A 86 8.60 7.20 1.14
C LEU A 86 9.72 7.50 0.13
N ARG A 87 10.63 6.55 -0.09
CA ARG A 87 11.71 6.69 -1.06
C ARG A 87 11.19 6.91 -2.48
N ARG A 88 10.12 6.23 -2.88
CA ARG A 88 9.49 6.43 -4.20
C ARG A 88 8.94 7.83 -4.34
N LEU A 89 8.23 8.31 -3.32
CA LEU A 89 7.69 9.67 -3.30
C LEU A 89 8.80 10.71 -3.42
N ASP A 90 9.92 10.53 -2.72
CA ASP A 90 11.06 11.45 -2.78
C ASP A 90 11.68 11.47 -4.19
N ILE A 91 11.86 10.31 -4.83
CA ILE A 91 12.36 10.24 -6.23
C ILE A 91 11.46 11.04 -7.19
N HIS A 92 10.14 10.92 -7.06
CA HIS A 92 9.19 11.64 -7.92
C HIS A 92 9.16 13.15 -7.63
N GLN A 93 9.30 13.55 -6.36
CA GLN A 93 9.42 14.95 -5.99
C GLN A 93 10.71 15.58 -6.51
N ASP A 94 11.83 14.87 -6.40
CA ASP A 94 13.11 15.31 -6.94
C ASP A 94 13.03 15.48 -8.47
N ALA A 95 12.43 14.51 -9.18
CA ALA A 95 12.22 14.59 -10.63
C ALA A 95 11.37 15.81 -11.03
N ALA A 96 10.28 16.08 -10.30
CA ALA A 96 9.43 17.25 -10.54
C ALA A 96 10.17 18.58 -10.27
N SER A 97 11.00 18.63 -9.23
CA SER A 97 11.77 19.83 -8.87
C SER A 97 12.94 20.12 -9.83
N ALA A 98 13.50 19.08 -10.45
CA ALA A 98 14.63 19.18 -11.37
C ALA A 98 14.23 19.57 -12.80
N GLY A 99 12.93 19.72 -13.10
CA GLY A 99 12.43 20.07 -14.43
C GLY A 99 12.73 19.01 -15.51
N LEU A 100 13.06 17.78 -15.08
CA LEU A 100 13.30 16.66 -15.99
C LEU A 100 11.95 16.10 -16.44
N PRO A 101 11.69 15.97 -17.76
CA PRO A 101 10.47 15.34 -18.23
C PRO A 101 10.46 13.88 -17.76
N THR A 102 9.48 13.54 -16.92
CA THR A 102 9.13 12.15 -16.60
C THR A 102 8.66 11.48 -17.88
N ALA A 103 9.50 10.58 -18.40
CA ALA A 103 9.24 9.75 -19.58
C ALA A 103 8.28 8.60 -19.27
#